data_AF-A0A9D0AA27-F1
#
_entry.id   AF-A0A9D0AA27-F1
#
_cell.length_a   1.000
_cell.length_b   1.000
_cell.length_c   1.000
_cell.angle_alpha   90.00
_cell.angle_beta   90.00
_cell.angle_gamma   90.00
#
_symmetry.space_group_name_H-M   'P 1'
#
loop_
_entity.id
_entity.type
_entity.pdbx_description
1 polymer ?
#
loop_
_entity_poly.entity_id
_entity_poly.type
_entity_poly.pdbx_seq_one_letter_code
_entity_poly.pdbx_strand_id
1 'polypeptide(L)'
;MTTHTHHNHAANDQSFVDPVCGMSTENKDDFLAHVHGEDTFYFCSSHCLEKFAADPGAYTGEQENDDSENVSQHVQKTKNTFTCPMHPEVEQEGPGSCPKCGMALEPLAPVESKVEYTCPMHPEIVQDEPGSCPKCGMALEPRTVDPESVEQNAEYLYMRNRFIIAAILTVPLVIIAMRDMLPGGGLLEQIATDRTLGWLELILSTPVVLWAGWPFYVRGVQSVINRSLNMFTLIGLGVSVAYIYSVVGVLFPEIFPASMRGPDGSVGVYFEASAVIVTLILLGQVMELRARSQTGAAIKALLGLSPKTARKISPAGVEEDIPLEHVQVGDLLRIRPGEKIPVDGIVTDGTSSVDESMISGEPVPVKKQTGDKIIGATINTTGSLTMRAEKVGSDTLLARIVQMVA
;
A
#
# COMPACT_ATOMS: atom_id res chain seq x y z
N MET A 1 5.67 -38.30 -75.17
CA MET A 1 6.19 -39.48 -74.45
C MET A 1 7.25 -39.00 -73.46
N THR A 2 7.24 -39.57 -72.25
CA THR A 2 8.25 -39.52 -71.15
C THR A 2 8.52 -38.15 -70.48
N THR A 3 8.02 -37.84 -69.27
CA THR A 3 8.24 -38.33 -67.87
C THR A 3 9.46 -37.75 -67.12
N HIS A 4 9.15 -36.96 -66.08
CA HIS A 4 9.78 -36.68 -64.76
C HIS A 4 11.31 -36.66 -64.56
N THR A 5 11.78 -35.62 -63.86
CA THR A 5 12.38 -35.78 -62.51
C THR A 5 12.22 -34.49 -61.68
N HIS A 6 11.51 -34.57 -60.55
CA HIS A 6 11.53 -33.58 -59.47
C HIS A 6 12.57 -34.03 -58.44
N HIS A 7 13.52 -33.16 -58.08
CA HIS A 7 14.32 -33.33 -56.86
C HIS A 7 13.64 -32.57 -55.72
N ASN A 8 13.24 -33.35 -54.71
CA ASN A 8 12.58 -32.92 -53.49
C ASN A 8 13.66 -32.79 -52.40
N HIS A 9 13.92 -31.60 -51.89
CA HIS A 9 14.68 -31.40 -50.65
C HIS A 9 13.66 -31.14 -49.54
N ALA A 10 13.40 -32.16 -48.71
CA ALA A 10 12.71 -32.02 -47.44
C ALA A 10 13.71 -31.53 -46.39
N ALA A 11 13.53 -30.31 -45.89
CA ALA A 11 14.20 -29.82 -44.69
C ALA A 11 13.41 -30.31 -43.47
N ASN A 12 14.08 -30.98 -42.53
CA ASN A 12 13.52 -31.46 -41.28
C ASN A 12 13.71 -30.34 -40.23
N ASP A 13 12.64 -29.62 -39.93
CA ASP A 13 12.65 -28.48 -39.01
C ASP A 13 12.31 -28.98 -37.59
N GLN A 14 13.33 -29.43 -36.84
CA GLN A 14 13.19 -29.83 -35.44
C GLN A 14 13.60 -28.66 -34.55
N SER A 15 12.61 -27.97 -33.97
CA SER A 15 12.84 -26.95 -32.95
C SER A 15 12.93 -27.58 -31.57
N PHE A 16 13.99 -27.24 -30.82
CA PHE A 16 14.21 -27.65 -29.45
C PHE A 16 13.68 -26.56 -28.52
N VAL A 17 12.75 -26.89 -27.62
CA VAL A 17 12.10 -25.94 -26.72
C VAL A 17 12.45 -26.26 -25.26
N ASP A 18 12.87 -25.25 -24.51
CA ASP A 18 13.09 -25.35 -23.07
C ASP A 18 11.74 -25.41 -22.34
N PRO A 19 11.44 -26.48 -21.58
CA PRO A 19 10.14 -26.66 -20.93
C PRO A 19 9.90 -25.72 -19.74
N VAL A 20 10.95 -25.10 -19.19
CA VAL A 20 10.86 -24.21 -18.02
C VAL A 20 10.56 -22.77 -18.44
N CYS A 21 11.19 -22.29 -19.52
CA CYS A 21 11.05 -20.89 -19.96
C CYS A 21 10.41 -20.70 -21.33
N GLY A 22 10.26 -21.76 -22.14
CA GLY A 22 9.68 -21.71 -23.48
C GLY A 22 10.61 -21.18 -24.57
N MET A 23 11.91 -21.00 -24.28
CA MET A 23 12.89 -20.57 -25.28
C MET A 23 13.14 -21.68 -26.29
N SER A 24 13.21 -21.35 -27.58
CA SER A 24 13.39 -22.33 -28.66
C SER A 24 14.58 -22.03 -29.56
N THR A 25 15.22 -23.07 -30.08
CA THR A 25 16.31 -23.00 -31.06
C THR A 25 16.22 -24.14 -32.06
N GLU A 26 16.71 -23.93 -33.27
CA GLU A 26 16.84 -24.97 -34.31
C GLU A 26 18.14 -25.78 -34.12
N ASN A 27 19.07 -25.32 -33.27
CA ASN A 27 20.36 -25.96 -33.03
C ASN A 27 20.47 -26.55 -31.61
N LYS A 28 20.63 -27.87 -31.55
CA LYS A 28 20.71 -28.64 -30.31
C LYS A 28 21.90 -28.28 -29.42
N ASP A 29 23.03 -27.87 -30.00
CA ASP A 29 24.27 -27.62 -29.25
C ASP A 29 24.24 -26.33 -28.42
N ASP A 30 23.24 -25.47 -28.67
CA ASP A 30 23.06 -24.23 -27.91
C ASP A 30 22.41 -24.47 -26.54
N PHE A 31 21.83 -25.66 -26.31
CA PHE A 31 21.08 -25.99 -25.10
C PHE A 31 21.74 -27.14 -24.32
N LEU A 32 21.60 -27.13 -23.00
CA LEU A 32 22.05 -28.20 -22.11
C LEU A 32 21.06 -29.37 -22.19
N ALA A 33 21.54 -30.58 -22.51
CA ALA A 33 20.70 -31.76 -22.52
C ALA A 33 20.65 -32.43 -21.14
N HIS A 34 19.45 -32.81 -20.68
CA HIS A 34 19.25 -33.61 -19.47
C HIS A 34 18.26 -34.76 -19.77
N VAL A 35 18.60 -35.96 -19.32
CA VAL A 35 17.75 -37.14 -19.51
C VAL A 35 16.91 -37.35 -18.25
N HIS A 36 15.59 -37.41 -18.40
CA HIS A 36 14.66 -37.72 -17.32
C HIS A 36 13.65 -38.76 -17.80
N GLY A 37 13.64 -39.94 -17.17
CA GLY A 37 12.86 -41.08 -17.67
C GLY A 37 13.42 -41.61 -19.00
N GLU A 38 12.55 -41.79 -20.00
CA GLU A 38 12.92 -42.19 -21.36
C GLU A 38 13.15 -40.98 -22.30
N ASP A 39 12.88 -39.76 -21.83
CA ASP A 39 12.93 -38.53 -22.63
C ASP A 39 14.19 -37.68 -22.36
N THR A 40 14.67 -37.00 -23.42
CA THR A 40 15.77 -36.03 -23.34
C THR A 40 15.24 -34.61 -23.49
N PHE A 41 15.42 -33.80 -22.45
CA PHE A 41 15.01 -32.39 -22.40
C PHE A 41 16.20 -31.47 -22.66
N TYR A 42 15.95 -30.30 -23.25
CA TYR A 42 16.97 -29.31 -23.60
C TYR A 42 16.70 -27.99 -22.86
N PHE A 43 17.74 -27.39 -22.27
CA PHE A 43 17.62 -26.19 -21.43
C PHE A 43 18.52 -25.05 -21.92
N CYS A 44 17.99 -23.83 -21.95
CA CYS A 44 18.71 -22.65 -22.42
C CYS A 44 19.80 -22.18 -21.44
N SER A 45 19.75 -22.61 -20.17
CA SER A 45 20.68 -22.21 -19.12
C SER A 45 20.74 -23.24 -18.00
N SER A 46 21.82 -23.20 -17.20
CA SER A 46 21.95 -24.02 -15.99
C SER A 46 20.83 -23.75 -14.99
N HIS A 47 20.31 -22.53 -14.95
CA HIS A 47 19.21 -22.15 -14.06
C HIS A 47 17.89 -22.84 -14.43
N CYS A 48 17.58 -22.97 -15.74
CA CYS A 48 16.40 -23.71 -16.19
C CYS A 48 16.53 -25.21 -15.92
N LEU A 49 17.73 -25.77 -16.10
CA LEU A 49 18.02 -27.15 -15.75
C LEU A 49 17.84 -27.42 -14.25
N GLU A 50 18.38 -26.56 -13.38
CA GLU A 50 18.22 -26.69 -11.92
C GLU A 50 16.76 -26.63 -11.49
N LYS A 51 15.97 -25.76 -12.11
CA LYS A 51 14.54 -25.60 -11.82
C LYS A 51 13.72 -26.82 -12.29
N PHE A 52 14.08 -27.41 -13.43
CA PHE A 52 13.50 -28.67 -13.88
C PHE A 52 13.90 -29.84 -12.98
N ALA A 53 15.17 -29.93 -12.57
CA ALA A 53 15.65 -30.98 -11.68
C ALA A 53 15.03 -30.92 -10.27
N ALA A 54 14.63 -29.73 -9.81
CA ALA A 54 13.98 -29.53 -8.52
C ALA A 54 12.52 -30.01 -8.48
N ASP A 55 11.78 -29.88 -9.58
CA ASP A 55 10.39 -30.34 -9.69
C ASP A 55 10.06 -30.73 -11.15
N PRO A 56 10.48 -31.93 -11.61
CA PRO A 56 10.26 -32.36 -12.98
C PRO A 56 8.77 -32.51 -13.31
N GLY A 57 7.96 -32.95 -12.35
CA GLY A 57 6.53 -33.21 -12.51
C GLY A 57 5.71 -31.98 -12.91
N ALA A 58 6.12 -30.79 -12.46
CA ALA A 58 5.52 -29.52 -12.87
C ALA A 58 5.69 -29.23 -14.38
N TYR A 59 6.64 -29.88 -15.04
CA TYR A 59 7.01 -29.65 -16.44
C TYR A 59 6.81 -30.87 -17.34
N THR A 60 6.70 -32.08 -16.78
CA THR A 60 6.49 -33.34 -17.52
C THR A 60 5.03 -33.79 -17.60
N GLY A 61 4.09 -33.08 -16.98
CA GLY A 61 2.65 -33.28 -17.20
C GLY A 61 2.07 -34.57 -16.59
N GLU A 62 2.79 -35.25 -15.71
CA GLU A 62 2.28 -36.38 -14.92
C GLU A 62 1.80 -35.87 -13.55
N GLN A 63 0.49 -35.59 -13.43
CA GLN A 63 -0.16 -35.42 -12.12
C GLN A 63 -0.77 -36.75 -11.68
N GLU A 64 -0.20 -37.36 -10.64
CA GLU A 64 -0.88 -38.41 -9.87
C GLU A 64 -2.01 -37.78 -9.04
N ASN A 65 -3.20 -38.38 -9.16
CA ASN A 65 -4.41 -38.02 -8.42
C ASN A 65 -4.25 -38.36 -6.93
N ASP A 66 -4.43 -37.37 -6.05
CA ASP A 66 -4.96 -37.64 -4.71
C ASP A 66 -5.94 -36.54 -4.28
N ASP A 67 -7.09 -36.99 -3.79
CA ASP A 67 -8.27 -36.21 -3.48
C ASP A 67 -8.09 -35.43 -2.16
N SER A 68 -8.24 -34.10 -2.17
CA SER A 68 -8.78 -33.35 -1.03
C SER A 68 -9.44 -32.04 -1.48
N GLU A 69 -10.66 -31.83 -1.01
CA GLU A 69 -11.62 -30.81 -1.42
C GLU A 69 -11.29 -29.36 -1.00
N ASN A 70 -11.78 -28.40 -1.81
CA ASN A 70 -12.02 -26.97 -1.57
C ASN A 70 -10.77 -26.08 -1.36
N VAL A 71 -10.47 -25.06 -2.19
CA VAL A 71 -11.33 -23.99 -2.72
C VAL A 71 -10.77 -23.52 -4.07
N SER A 72 -11.59 -23.55 -5.11
CA SER A 72 -11.25 -23.03 -6.43
C SER A 72 -11.12 -21.50 -6.42
N GLN A 73 -9.90 -20.98 -6.39
CA GLN A 73 -9.59 -19.66 -6.94
C GLN A 73 -9.14 -19.84 -8.39
N HIS A 74 -10.06 -19.55 -9.31
CA HIS A 74 -9.74 -19.35 -10.72
C HIS A 74 -8.78 -18.16 -10.86
N VAL A 75 -7.49 -18.42 -11.03
CA VAL A 75 -6.57 -17.45 -11.65
C VAL A 75 -6.89 -17.45 -13.15
N GLN A 76 -7.86 -16.62 -13.56
CA GLN A 76 -8.08 -16.32 -14.97
C GLN A 76 -6.91 -15.48 -15.46
N LYS A 77 -6.07 -16.07 -16.31
CA LYS A 77 -5.11 -15.36 -17.15
C LYS A 77 -5.94 -14.59 -18.19
N THR A 78 -6.38 -13.38 -17.87
CA THR A 78 -7.17 -12.54 -18.77
C THR A 78 -6.32 -12.11 -19.96
N LYS A 79 -6.65 -12.64 -21.14
CA LYS A 79 -6.25 -12.06 -22.41
C LYS A 79 -6.95 -10.70 -22.51
N ASN A 80 -6.19 -9.60 -22.52
CA ASN A 80 -6.75 -8.26 -22.70
C ASN A 80 -7.25 -8.09 -24.14
N THR A 81 -8.55 -8.30 -24.35
CA THR A 81 -9.23 -8.06 -25.62
C THR A 81 -9.50 -6.56 -25.78
N PHE A 82 -9.17 -6.00 -26.94
CA PHE A 82 -9.39 -4.60 -27.30
C PHE A 82 -10.51 -4.49 -28.34
N THR A 83 -11.39 -3.50 -28.22
CA THR A 83 -12.53 -3.25 -29.12
C THR A 83 -12.52 -1.84 -29.71
N CYS A 84 -13.25 -1.65 -30.82
CA CYS A 84 -13.44 -0.32 -31.41
C CYS A 84 -14.73 0.32 -30.89
N PRO A 85 -14.71 1.54 -30.34
CA PRO A 85 -15.91 2.23 -29.85
C PRO A 85 -17.02 2.37 -30.90
N MET A 86 -16.63 2.43 -32.18
CA MET A 86 -17.55 2.58 -33.31
C MET A 86 -17.94 1.25 -33.97
N HIS A 87 -17.20 0.17 -33.71
CA HIS A 87 -17.44 -1.16 -34.27
C HIS A 87 -17.19 -2.21 -33.16
N PRO A 88 -18.14 -2.40 -32.23
CA PRO A 88 -17.96 -3.28 -31.07
C PRO A 88 -17.67 -4.74 -31.44
N GLU A 89 -18.11 -5.14 -32.63
CA GLU A 89 -17.85 -6.44 -33.28
C GLU A 89 -16.38 -6.67 -33.68
N VAL A 90 -15.53 -5.66 -33.60
CA VAL A 90 -14.09 -5.77 -33.85
C VAL A 90 -13.39 -5.98 -32.51
N GLU A 91 -12.97 -7.21 -32.24
CA GLU A 91 -12.20 -7.60 -31.06
C GLU A 91 -10.80 -8.10 -31.47
N GLN A 92 -9.76 -7.62 -30.79
CA GLN A 92 -8.37 -8.02 -31.06
C GLN A 92 -7.59 -8.27 -29.77
N GLU A 93 -6.66 -9.23 -29.81
CA GLU A 93 -5.72 -9.50 -28.73
C GLU A 93 -4.52 -8.55 -28.85
N GLY A 94 -4.68 -7.30 -28.39
CA GLY A 94 -3.61 -6.29 -28.32
C GLY A 94 -4.00 -4.92 -28.88
N PRO A 95 -3.19 -3.87 -28.58
CA PRO A 95 -3.43 -2.53 -29.09
C PRO A 95 -3.22 -2.49 -30.61
N GLY A 96 -4.15 -1.85 -31.33
CA GLY A 96 -4.13 -1.78 -32.78
C GLY A 96 -5.09 -0.74 -33.34
N SER A 97 -5.13 -0.62 -34.66
CA SER A 97 -6.09 0.24 -35.36
C SER A 97 -7.23 -0.62 -35.89
N CYS A 98 -8.46 -0.13 -35.72
CA CYS A 98 -9.66 -0.78 -36.22
C CYS A 98 -9.58 -0.92 -37.76
N PRO A 99 -9.71 -2.13 -38.33
CA PRO A 99 -9.62 -2.35 -39.77
C PRO A 99 -10.82 -1.76 -40.53
N LYS A 100 -11.91 -1.38 -39.85
CA LYS A 100 -13.09 -0.77 -40.48
C LYS A 100 -13.02 0.76 -40.55
N CYS A 101 -12.50 1.43 -39.53
CA CYS A 101 -12.50 2.90 -39.46
C CYS A 101 -11.15 3.54 -39.16
N GLY A 102 -10.10 2.76 -38.93
CA GLY A 102 -8.75 3.25 -38.64
C GLY A 102 -8.56 3.86 -37.25
N MET A 103 -9.60 3.93 -36.41
CA MET A 103 -9.49 4.41 -35.02
C MET A 103 -8.73 3.43 -34.14
N ALA A 104 -8.00 3.92 -33.15
CA ALA A 104 -7.33 3.08 -32.17
C ALA A 104 -8.34 2.23 -31.37
N LEU A 105 -8.00 0.97 -31.12
CA LEU A 105 -8.79 0.05 -30.31
C LEU A 105 -8.56 0.34 -28.82
N GLU A 106 -9.63 0.23 -28.02
CA GLU A 106 -9.64 0.48 -26.58
C GLU A 106 -9.87 -0.84 -25.82
N PRO A 107 -9.22 -1.05 -24.66
CA PRO A 107 -9.36 -2.30 -23.90
C PRO A 107 -10.80 -2.49 -23.36
N LEU A 108 -11.34 -3.70 -23.50
CA LEU A 108 -12.70 -4.06 -23.03
C LEU A 108 -12.82 -4.16 -21.50
N ALA A 109 -11.70 -4.36 -20.79
CA ALA A 109 -11.66 -4.38 -19.34
C ALA A 109 -11.01 -3.09 -18.81
N PRO A 110 -11.52 -2.50 -17.71
CA PRO A 110 -10.86 -1.40 -17.05
C PRO A 110 -9.45 -1.83 -16.66
N VAL A 111 -8.46 -1.04 -17.05
CA VAL A 111 -7.06 -1.22 -16.63
C VAL A 111 -7.06 -1.15 -15.10
N GLU A 112 -6.68 -2.23 -14.42
CA GLU A 112 -6.37 -2.19 -12.99
C GLU A 112 -5.35 -1.07 -12.78
N SER A 113 -5.80 0.05 -12.20
CA SER A 113 -4.90 1.12 -11.81
C SER A 113 -4.06 0.59 -10.67
N LYS A 114 -2.80 0.24 -10.94
CA LYS A 114 -1.84 -0.07 -9.89
C LYS A 114 -1.84 1.06 -8.87
N VAL A 115 -2.09 0.71 -7.60
CA VAL A 115 -2.04 1.66 -6.50
C VAL A 115 -0.57 2.05 -6.32
N GLU A 116 -0.22 3.26 -6.74
CA GLU A 116 1.10 3.84 -6.50
C GLU A 116 1.19 4.31 -5.05
N TYR A 117 2.27 3.99 -4.35
CA TYR A 117 2.56 4.40 -2.99
C TYR A 117 3.64 5.49 -2.98
N THR A 118 3.45 6.54 -2.19
CA THR A 118 4.39 7.67 -2.07
C THR A 118 4.73 8.01 -0.63
N CYS A 119 5.89 8.62 -0.41
CA CYS A 119 6.28 9.07 0.90
C CYS A 119 5.74 10.49 1.16
N PRO A 120 5.01 10.74 2.27
CA PRO A 120 4.47 12.07 2.56
C PRO A 120 5.56 13.15 2.76
N MET A 121 6.78 12.75 3.13
CA MET A 121 7.91 13.66 3.30
C MET A 121 8.82 13.76 2.06
N HIS A 122 8.69 12.81 1.12
CA HIS A 122 9.51 12.73 -0.10
C HIS A 122 8.60 12.35 -1.27
N PRO A 123 7.78 13.29 -1.79
CA PRO A 123 6.81 13.02 -2.85
C PRO A 123 7.45 12.51 -4.15
N GLU A 124 8.75 12.74 -4.33
CA GLU A 124 9.53 12.19 -5.44
C GLU A 124 9.73 10.67 -5.36
N ILE A 125 9.39 10.03 -4.25
CA ILE A 125 9.45 8.58 -4.09
C ILE A 125 8.08 7.99 -4.39
N VAL A 126 8.01 7.22 -5.47
CA VAL A 126 6.84 6.46 -5.88
C VAL A 126 7.25 4.98 -5.99
N GLN A 127 6.48 4.09 -5.38
CA GLN A 127 6.67 2.64 -5.44
C GLN A 127 5.34 1.95 -5.76
N ASP A 128 5.41 0.81 -6.43
CA ASP A 128 4.22 0.02 -6.80
C ASP A 128 3.70 -0.84 -5.64
N GLU A 129 4.40 -0.86 -4.50
CA GLU A 129 4.16 -1.74 -3.37
C GLU A 129 4.17 -0.97 -2.05
N PRO A 130 3.40 -1.41 -1.03
CA PRO A 130 3.50 -0.86 0.31
C PRO A 130 4.89 -1.16 0.88
N GLY A 131 5.51 -0.17 1.51
CA GLY A 131 6.89 -0.28 1.94
C GLY A 131 7.36 0.85 2.83
N SER A 132 8.65 0.87 3.13
CA SER A 132 9.29 1.98 3.83
C SER A 132 10.05 2.85 2.85
N CYS A 133 9.89 4.16 2.98
CA CYS A 133 10.62 5.16 2.21
C CYS A 133 12.14 4.98 2.40
N PRO A 134 12.92 4.85 1.32
CA PRO A 134 14.36 4.62 1.43
C PRO A 134 15.12 5.85 1.95
N LYS A 135 14.54 7.05 1.92
CA LYS A 135 15.15 8.29 2.44
C LYS A 135 14.92 8.50 3.94
N CYS A 136 13.66 8.44 4.39
CA CYS A 136 13.32 8.72 5.79
C CYS A 136 12.84 7.51 6.60
N GLY A 137 12.61 6.37 5.96
CA GLY A 137 12.12 5.15 6.64
C GLY A 137 10.67 5.23 7.13
N MET A 138 9.89 6.23 6.70
CA MET A 138 8.44 6.29 6.94
C MET A 138 7.71 5.30 6.03
N ALA A 139 6.56 4.78 6.47
CA ALA A 139 5.70 3.98 5.62
C ALA A 139 5.25 4.78 4.39
N LEU A 140 5.17 4.13 3.23
CA LEU A 140 4.63 4.72 2.02
C LEU A 140 3.10 4.65 2.07
N GLU A 141 2.45 5.74 1.67
CA GLU A 141 1.00 5.88 1.65
C GLU A 141 0.50 5.80 0.20
N PRO A 142 -0.64 5.15 -0.06
CA PRO A 142 -1.20 5.08 -1.41
C PRO A 142 -1.57 6.49 -1.92
N ARG A 143 -1.18 6.81 -3.16
CA ARG A 143 -1.52 8.06 -3.87
C ARG A 143 -3.00 8.18 -4.15
N THR A 144 -3.68 7.05 -4.36
CA THR A 144 -5.13 7.02 -4.56
C THR A 144 -5.83 6.94 -3.21
N VAL A 145 -6.65 7.95 -2.93
CA VAL A 145 -7.46 8.02 -1.70
C VAL A 145 -8.62 7.02 -1.84
N ASP A 146 -8.39 5.78 -1.39
CA ASP A 146 -9.49 4.82 -1.23
C ASP A 146 -10.35 5.24 -0.02
N PRO A 147 -11.68 5.40 -0.15
CA PRO A 147 -12.57 5.81 0.94
C PRO A 147 -12.58 4.89 2.18
N GLU A 148 -11.99 3.69 2.12
CA GLU A 148 -11.77 2.84 3.29
C GLU A 148 -10.48 3.20 4.05
N SER A 149 -10.54 4.32 4.78
CA SER A 149 -9.52 4.82 5.71
C SER A 149 -9.28 3.95 6.96
N VAL A 150 -9.33 2.63 6.83
CA VAL A 150 -9.05 1.70 7.93
C VAL A 150 -7.55 1.66 8.22
N GLU A 151 -6.70 1.91 7.22
CA GLU A 151 -5.25 1.74 7.32
C GLU A 151 -4.53 2.82 8.14
N GLN A 152 -4.94 4.10 8.04
CA GLN A 152 -4.34 5.20 8.82
C GLN A 152 -4.51 5.05 10.34
N ASN A 153 -5.53 4.32 10.80
CA ASN A 153 -5.72 4.04 12.23
C ASN A 153 -4.81 2.90 12.72
N ALA A 154 -4.47 1.93 11.87
CA ALA A 154 -3.71 0.75 12.30
C ALA A 154 -2.29 1.12 12.74
N GLU A 155 -1.57 1.94 11.97
CA GLU A 155 -0.21 2.38 12.32
C GLU A 155 -0.19 3.26 13.58
N TYR A 156 -1.16 4.19 13.69
CA TYR A 156 -1.31 5.02 14.89
C TYR A 156 -1.55 4.15 16.13
N LEU A 157 -2.46 3.17 16.06
CA LEU A 157 -2.75 2.27 17.17
C LEU A 157 -1.53 1.40 17.52
N TYR A 158 -0.80 0.93 16.52
CA TYR A 158 0.43 0.17 16.69
C TYR A 158 1.50 0.97 17.44
N MET A 159 1.78 2.21 17.03
CA MET A 159 2.77 3.07 17.69
C MET A 159 2.30 3.54 19.07
N ARG A 160 1.01 3.84 19.23
CA ARG A 160 0.41 4.23 20.51
C ARG A 160 0.54 3.12 21.55
N ASN A 161 0.25 1.87 21.19
CA ASN A 161 0.32 0.75 22.12
C ASN A 161 1.78 0.48 22.55
N ARG A 162 2.74 0.59 21.62
CA ARG A 162 4.18 0.51 21.92
C ARG A 162 4.62 1.62 22.86
N PHE A 163 4.20 2.86 22.60
CA PHE A 163 4.49 3.99 23.48
C PHE A 163 3.95 3.76 24.91
N ILE A 164 2.69 3.31 25.06
CA ILE A 164 2.09 3.08 26.37
C ILE A 164 2.88 2.01 27.14
N ILE A 165 3.19 0.89 26.51
CA ILE A 165 3.97 -0.19 27.14
C ILE A 165 5.38 0.30 27.50
N ALA A 166 6.05 1.00 26.58
CA ALA A 166 7.37 1.57 26.82
C ALA A 166 7.37 2.58 27.98
N ALA A 167 6.36 3.44 28.07
CA ALA A 167 6.20 4.41 29.14
C ALA A 167 5.97 3.72 30.49
N ILE A 168 5.10 2.71 30.55
CA ILE A 168 4.83 1.94 31.78
C ILE A 168 6.11 1.28 32.32
N LEU A 169 6.97 0.77 31.44
CA LEU A 169 8.23 0.11 31.82
C LEU A 169 9.36 1.11 32.12
N THR A 170 9.35 2.27 31.46
CA THR A 170 10.37 3.32 31.63
C THR A 170 10.15 4.14 32.91
N VAL A 171 8.91 4.35 33.34
CA VAL A 171 8.63 5.12 34.57
C VAL A 171 9.31 4.49 35.80
N PRO A 172 9.19 3.17 36.08
CA PRO A 172 9.93 2.52 37.15
C PRO A 172 11.46 2.64 36.99
N LEU A 173 12.00 2.56 35.77
CA LEU A 173 13.43 2.74 35.51
C LEU A 173 13.92 4.11 35.94
N VAL A 174 13.19 5.17 35.57
CA VAL A 174 13.53 6.54 35.97
C VAL A 174 13.48 6.70 37.48
N ILE A 175 12.48 6.10 38.15
CA ILE A 175 12.38 6.13 39.62
C ILE A 175 13.59 5.44 40.27
N ILE A 176 14.04 4.30 39.73
CA ILE A 176 15.21 3.57 40.25
C ILE A 176 16.50 4.37 40.02
N ALA A 177 16.67 4.96 38.84
CA ALA A 177 17.87 5.72 38.48
C ALA A 177 17.97 7.06 39.23
N MET A 178 16.84 7.71 39.50
CA MET A 178 16.78 8.99 40.23
C MET A 178 16.61 8.83 41.75
N ARG A 179 16.77 7.61 42.30
CA ARG A 179 16.51 7.31 43.71
C ARG A 179 17.25 8.25 44.68
N ASP A 180 18.50 8.60 44.37
CA ASP A 180 19.35 9.44 45.22
C ASP A 180 18.84 10.89 45.32
N MET A 181 18.05 11.34 44.33
CA MET A 181 17.51 12.71 44.26
C MET A 181 16.06 12.80 44.76
N LEU A 182 15.38 11.66 44.98
CA LEU A 182 13.98 11.61 45.37
C LEU A 182 13.84 11.63 46.91
N PRO A 183 13.01 12.53 47.49
CA PRO A 183 12.73 12.51 48.92
C PRO A 183 12.02 11.20 49.30
N GLY A 184 12.75 10.28 49.94
CA GLY A 184 12.30 8.92 50.28
C GLY A 184 13.08 7.78 49.61
N GLY A 185 14.07 8.08 48.76
CA GLY A 185 14.91 7.08 48.08
C GLY A 185 15.68 6.13 48.99
N GLY A 186 16.00 6.55 50.22
CA GLY A 186 16.67 5.70 51.22
C GLY A 186 15.88 4.44 51.62
N LEU A 187 14.56 4.38 51.35
CA LEU A 187 13.79 3.14 51.53
C LEU A 187 14.18 2.07 50.49
N LEU A 188 14.46 2.48 49.24
CA LEU A 188 14.93 1.57 48.19
C LEU A 188 16.35 1.08 48.49
N GLU A 189 17.22 1.93 49.02
CA GLU A 189 18.58 1.55 49.46
C GLU A 189 18.57 0.52 50.60
N GLN A 190 17.55 0.55 51.47
CA GLN A 190 17.38 -0.45 52.54
C GLN A 190 16.81 -1.78 52.04
N ILE A 191 16.12 -1.77 50.90
CA ILE A 191 15.42 -2.95 50.34
C ILE A 191 16.27 -3.67 49.29
N ALA A 192 17.11 -2.96 48.54
CA ALA A 192 17.81 -3.50 47.38
C ALA A 192 19.25 -2.96 47.26
N THR A 193 20.20 -3.84 46.96
CA THR A 193 21.60 -3.49 46.66
C THR A 193 21.72 -2.95 45.23
N ASP A 194 22.72 -2.12 44.95
CA ASP A 194 22.97 -1.57 43.60
C ASP A 194 23.06 -2.66 42.53
N ARG A 195 23.69 -3.80 42.85
CA ARG A 195 23.68 -4.99 41.98
C ARG A 195 22.28 -5.52 41.65
N THR A 196 21.37 -5.59 42.63
CA THR A 196 19.99 -6.07 42.40
C THR A 196 19.16 -5.07 41.59
N LEU A 197 19.39 -3.77 41.81
CA LEU A 197 18.75 -2.71 41.02
C LEU A 197 19.23 -2.73 39.57
N GLY A 198 20.53 -2.98 39.32
CA GLY A 198 21.05 -3.16 37.96
C GLY A 198 20.40 -4.32 37.19
N TRP A 199 20.12 -5.45 37.86
CA TRP A 199 19.37 -6.56 37.25
C TRP A 199 17.91 -6.19 36.96
N LEU A 200 17.26 -5.48 37.88
CA LEU A 200 15.89 -4.99 37.68
C LEU A 200 15.83 -4.00 36.50
N GLU A 201 16.80 -3.10 36.41
CA GLU A 201 16.92 -2.15 35.31
C GLU A 201 17.15 -2.85 33.97
N LEU A 202 17.99 -3.89 33.93
CA LEU A 202 18.19 -4.72 32.75
C LEU A 202 16.87 -5.38 32.32
N ILE A 203 16.13 -6.00 33.24
CA ILE A 203 14.87 -6.70 32.94
C ILE A 203 13.82 -5.73 32.39
N LEU A 204 13.67 -4.55 33.00
CA LEU A 204 12.68 -3.56 32.59
C LEU A 204 13.06 -2.85 31.27
N SER A 205 14.34 -2.55 31.06
CA SER A 205 14.81 -1.82 29.88
C SER A 205 14.88 -2.69 28.62
N THR A 206 15.16 -3.99 28.76
CA THR A 206 15.26 -4.94 27.64
C THR A 206 14.04 -4.91 26.70
N PRO A 207 12.78 -5.07 27.16
CA PRO A 207 11.61 -4.98 26.28
C PRO A 207 11.43 -3.57 25.69
N VAL A 208 11.80 -2.50 26.41
CA VAL A 208 11.72 -1.13 25.88
C VAL A 208 12.69 -0.97 24.71
N VAL A 209 13.96 -1.30 24.92
CA VAL A 209 15.01 -1.12 23.92
C VAL A 209 14.84 -2.07 22.75
N LEU A 210 14.68 -3.37 23.00
CA LEU A 210 14.67 -4.38 21.94
C LEU A 210 13.33 -4.48 21.22
N TRP A 211 12.19 -4.45 21.92
CA TRP A 211 10.87 -4.62 21.29
C TRP A 211 10.24 -3.29 20.89
N ALA A 212 10.19 -2.32 21.80
CA ALA A 212 9.58 -1.02 21.49
C ALA A 212 10.48 -0.20 20.54
N GLY A 213 11.80 -0.26 20.73
CA GLY A 213 12.80 0.37 19.88
C GLY A 213 13.10 -0.34 18.55
N TRP A 214 12.59 -1.55 18.33
CA TRP A 214 12.84 -2.34 17.11
C TRP A 214 12.66 -1.55 15.79
N PRO A 215 11.58 -0.78 15.59
CA PRO A 215 11.39 -0.02 14.34
C PRO A 215 12.51 0.99 14.09
N PHE A 216 13.09 1.56 15.14
CA PHE A 216 14.18 2.53 15.03
C PHE A 216 15.48 1.87 14.61
N TYR A 217 15.73 0.64 15.06
CA TYR A 217 16.88 -0.15 14.60
C TYR A 217 16.76 -0.52 13.14
N VAL A 218 15.59 -0.98 12.69
CA VAL A 218 15.34 -1.29 11.27
C VAL A 218 15.60 -0.06 10.41
N ARG A 219 15.03 1.11 10.78
CA ARG A 219 15.25 2.38 10.08
C ARG A 219 16.70 2.85 10.14
N GLY A 220 17.38 2.67 11.27
CA GLY A 220 18.79 3.02 11.43
C GLY A 220 19.69 2.19 10.53
N VAL A 221 19.46 0.87 10.45
CA VAL A 221 20.20 -0.03 9.56
C VAL A 221 19.93 0.31 8.09
N GLN A 222 18.67 0.52 7.71
CA GLN A 222 18.31 0.96 6.36
C GLN A 222 18.98 2.29 5.98
N SER A 223 19.03 3.26 6.90
CA SER A 223 19.68 4.55 6.70
C SER A 223 21.19 4.42 6.40
N VAL A 224 21.87 3.47 7.06
CA VAL A 224 23.27 3.16 6.80
C VAL A 224 23.45 2.45 5.45
N ILE A 225 22.59 1.46 5.13
CA ILE A 225 22.62 0.74 3.86
C ILE A 225 22.41 1.71 2.69
N ASN A 226 21.45 2.62 2.81
CA ASN A 226 21.11 3.61 1.79
C ASN A 226 22.09 4.80 1.75
N ARG A 227 23.12 4.80 2.62
CA ARG A 227 24.12 5.88 2.76
C ARG A 227 23.50 7.26 3.00
N SER A 228 22.32 7.31 3.61
CA SER A 228 21.56 8.52 3.89
C SER A 228 21.36 8.66 5.40
N LEU A 229 22.44 9.06 6.10
CA LEU A 229 22.45 9.17 7.57
C LEU A 229 21.37 10.13 8.06
N ASN A 230 20.55 9.66 8.99
CA ASN A 230 19.40 10.40 9.52
C ASN A 230 19.28 10.27 11.06
N MET A 231 18.24 10.88 11.62
CA MET A 231 17.96 10.86 13.07
C MET A 231 17.93 9.43 13.64
N PHE A 232 17.38 8.45 12.92
CA PHE A 232 17.30 7.06 13.37
C PHE A 232 18.66 6.38 13.45
N THR A 233 19.64 6.81 12.64
CA THR A 233 21.02 6.31 12.77
C THR A 233 21.64 6.74 14.09
N LEU A 234 21.49 8.04 14.44
CA LEU A 234 22.01 8.59 15.69
C LEU A 234 21.35 7.92 16.90
N ILE A 235 20.02 7.80 16.87
CA ILE A 235 19.23 7.15 17.92
C ILE A 235 19.65 5.68 18.07
N GLY A 236 19.66 4.92 16.96
CA GLY A 236 19.98 3.50 16.97
C GLY A 236 21.37 3.27 17.56
N LEU A 237 22.37 4.04 17.10
CA LEU A 237 23.72 3.93 17.62
C LEU A 237 23.80 4.31 19.12
N GLY A 238 23.23 5.44 19.51
CA GLY A 238 23.28 5.92 20.90
C GLY A 238 22.63 4.95 21.88
N VAL A 239 21.41 4.50 21.58
CA VAL A 239 20.66 3.56 22.42
C VAL A 239 21.37 2.20 22.46
N SER A 240 21.89 1.69 21.34
CA SER A 240 22.63 0.42 21.31
C SER A 240 23.90 0.49 22.15
N VAL A 241 24.70 1.56 22.03
CA VAL A 241 25.95 1.70 22.79
C VAL A 241 25.67 1.78 24.28
N ALA A 242 24.71 2.62 24.69
CA ALA A 242 24.33 2.77 26.09
C ALA A 242 23.77 1.46 26.68
N TYR A 243 22.90 0.76 25.94
CA TYR A 243 22.33 -0.50 26.37
C TYR A 243 23.40 -1.61 26.46
N ILE A 244 24.24 -1.80 25.45
CA ILE A 244 25.31 -2.80 25.46
C ILE A 244 26.31 -2.53 26.58
N TYR A 245 26.73 -1.28 26.76
CA TYR A 245 27.59 -0.89 27.89
C TYR A 245 26.97 -1.32 29.22
N SER A 246 25.67 -1.05 29.40
CA SER A 246 24.94 -1.36 30.63
C SER A 246 24.79 -2.87 30.85
N VAL A 247 24.51 -3.64 29.79
CA VAL A 247 24.48 -5.11 29.82
C VAL A 247 25.83 -5.67 30.26
N VAL A 248 26.93 -5.17 29.68
CA VAL A 248 28.29 -5.59 30.05
C VAL A 248 28.62 -5.19 31.49
N GLY A 249 28.18 -4.01 31.95
CA GLY A 249 28.33 -3.56 33.32
C GLY A 249 27.66 -4.48 34.36
N VAL A 250 26.47 -5.00 34.05
CA VAL A 250 25.74 -5.91 34.96
C VAL A 250 26.27 -7.34 34.89
N LEU A 251 26.55 -7.87 33.69
CA LEU A 251 26.94 -9.27 33.51
C LEU A 251 28.42 -9.52 33.81
N PHE A 252 29.29 -8.56 33.48
CA PHE A 252 30.75 -8.70 33.56
C PHE A 252 31.41 -7.48 34.22
N PRO A 253 31.06 -7.16 35.49
CA PRO A 253 31.60 -5.98 36.18
C PRO A 253 33.13 -6.04 36.38
N GLU A 254 33.72 -7.23 36.35
CA GLU A 254 35.17 -7.44 36.55
C GLU A 254 36.03 -6.89 35.41
N ILE A 255 35.47 -6.75 34.20
CA ILE A 255 36.17 -6.17 33.03
C ILE A 255 36.50 -4.69 33.28
N PHE A 256 35.73 -4.02 34.14
CA PHE A 256 35.92 -2.62 34.45
C PHE A 256 37.02 -2.43 35.51
N PRO A 257 37.90 -1.42 35.33
CA PRO A 257 38.83 -0.95 36.37
C PRO A 257 38.18 -0.78 37.74
N ALA A 258 38.93 -1.07 38.81
CA ALA A 258 38.44 -0.94 40.18
C ALA A 258 37.99 0.49 40.54
N SER A 259 38.52 1.51 39.85
CA SER A 259 38.11 2.91 40.01
C SER A 259 36.71 3.22 39.48
N MET A 260 36.13 2.36 38.63
CA MET A 260 34.78 2.51 38.07
C MET A 260 33.76 1.59 38.74
N ARG A 261 34.17 0.81 39.75
CA ARG A 261 33.31 -0.08 40.51
C ARG A 261 32.89 0.57 41.82
N GLY A 262 31.61 0.45 42.15
CA GLY A 262 31.04 0.87 43.43
C GLY A 262 31.51 -0.01 44.60
N PRO A 263 31.14 0.33 45.85
CA PRO A 263 31.53 -0.40 47.05
C PRO A 263 31.11 -1.88 47.05
N ASP A 264 30.03 -2.21 46.36
CA ASP A 264 29.49 -3.57 46.19
C ASP A 264 30.02 -4.28 44.92
N GLY A 265 30.94 -3.66 44.20
CA GLY A 265 31.49 -4.14 42.93
C GLY A 265 30.60 -3.89 41.71
N SER A 266 29.48 -3.17 41.87
CA SER A 266 28.60 -2.77 40.76
C SER A 266 29.27 -1.71 39.87
N VAL A 267 28.81 -1.58 38.63
CA VAL A 267 29.25 -0.55 37.69
C VAL A 267 28.04 0.33 37.37
N GLY A 268 28.24 1.64 37.25
CA GLY A 268 27.17 2.56 36.85
C GLY A 268 26.61 2.19 35.47
N VAL A 269 25.29 2.17 35.34
CA VAL A 269 24.56 1.75 34.13
C VAL A 269 23.75 2.88 33.52
N TYR A 270 23.37 2.73 32.26
CA TYR A 270 22.64 3.71 31.45
C TYR A 270 21.38 3.08 30.81
N PHE A 271 20.75 2.13 31.51
CA PHE A 271 19.48 1.52 31.07
C PHE A 271 18.35 2.54 31.03
N GLU A 272 18.29 3.43 32.03
CA GLU A 272 17.34 4.54 32.07
C GLU A 272 17.47 5.43 30.83
N ALA A 273 18.68 5.92 30.52
CA ALA A 273 18.90 6.79 29.39
C ALA A 273 18.44 6.14 28.07
N SER A 274 18.76 4.86 27.88
CA SER A 274 18.35 4.10 26.70
C SER A 274 16.82 3.99 26.59
N ALA A 275 16.15 3.64 27.69
CA ALA A 275 14.69 3.46 27.74
C ALA A 275 13.93 4.78 27.58
N VAL A 276 14.42 5.86 28.21
CA VAL A 276 13.84 7.21 28.12
C VAL A 276 13.93 7.73 26.69
N ILE A 277 15.10 7.62 26.05
CA ILE A 277 15.29 8.04 24.66
C ILE A 277 14.26 7.33 23.76
N VAL A 278 14.18 5.99 23.82
CA VAL A 278 13.23 5.21 23.02
C VAL A 278 11.77 5.64 23.28
N THR A 279 11.40 5.83 24.55
CA THR A 279 10.04 6.23 24.93
C THR A 279 9.67 7.62 24.43
N LEU A 280 10.58 8.60 24.52
CA LEU A 280 10.34 9.96 24.04
C LEU A 280 10.25 10.04 22.52
N ILE A 281 11.02 9.22 21.80
CA ILE A 281 10.91 9.14 20.34
C ILE A 281 9.58 8.51 19.93
N LEU A 282 9.15 7.44 20.61
CA LEU A 282 7.83 6.86 20.40
C LEU A 282 6.72 7.88 20.65
N LEU A 283 6.83 8.70 21.70
CA LEU A 283 5.89 9.80 21.95
C LEU A 283 5.85 10.77 20.77
N GLY A 284 7.02 11.19 20.26
CA GLY A 284 7.13 12.06 19.09
C GLY A 284 6.43 11.47 17.86
N GLN A 285 6.65 10.18 17.57
CA GLN A 285 6.00 9.47 16.46
C GLN A 285 4.48 9.40 16.64
N VAL A 286 3.98 9.14 17.86
CA VAL A 286 2.54 9.14 18.15
C VAL A 286 1.92 10.52 17.94
N MET A 287 2.61 11.58 18.38
CA MET A 287 2.16 12.96 18.17
C MET A 287 2.15 13.33 16.68
N GLU A 288 3.18 12.93 15.94
CA GLU A 288 3.29 13.15 14.50
C GLU A 288 2.15 12.47 13.73
N LEU A 289 1.93 11.17 13.97
CA LEU A 289 0.84 10.41 13.35
C LEU A 289 -0.54 10.97 13.71
N ARG A 290 -0.72 11.40 14.96
CA ARG A 290 -1.96 12.05 15.41
C ARG A 290 -2.20 13.38 14.72
N ALA A 291 -1.16 14.18 14.49
CA ALA A 291 -1.28 15.46 13.79
C ALA A 291 -1.65 15.26 12.32
N ARG A 292 -1.04 14.26 11.65
CA ARG A 292 -1.33 13.94 10.23
C ARG A 292 -2.73 13.39 10.01
N SER A 293 -3.22 12.51 10.90
CA SER A 293 -4.57 11.95 10.74
C SER A 293 -5.67 13.01 10.88
N GLN A 294 -5.44 14.08 11.66
CA GLN A 294 -6.39 15.19 11.79
C GLN A 294 -6.53 16.00 10.50
N THR A 295 -5.46 16.21 9.73
CA THR A 295 -5.52 16.95 8.46
C THR A 295 -6.16 16.13 7.34
N GLY A 296 -5.95 14.81 7.31
CA GLY A 296 -6.58 13.91 6.33
C GLY A 296 -8.10 13.81 6.48
N ALA A 297 -8.61 13.89 7.72
CA ALA A 297 -10.05 13.82 8.00
C ALA A 297 -10.85 14.97 7.36
N ALA A 298 -10.27 16.17 7.24
CA ALA A 298 -10.92 17.32 6.64
C ALA A 298 -11.11 17.16 5.12
N ILE A 299 -10.11 16.59 4.43
CA ILE A 299 -10.20 16.28 2.99
C ILE A 299 -11.20 15.14 2.76
N LYS A 300 -11.18 14.12 3.63
CA LYS A 300 -12.14 13.01 3.56
C LYS A 300 -13.58 13.48 3.78
N ALA A 301 -13.80 14.47 4.65
CA ALA A 301 -15.11 15.08 4.84
C ALA A 301 -15.64 15.75 3.56
N LEU A 302 -14.77 16.23 2.68
CA LEU A 302 -15.15 16.75 1.36
C LEU A 302 -15.48 15.61 0.38
N LEU A 303 -14.72 14.51 0.38
CA LEU A 303 -14.96 13.35 -0.49
C LEU A 303 -16.21 12.53 -0.08
N GLY A 304 -16.54 12.50 1.21
CA GLY A 304 -17.78 11.91 1.74
C GLY A 304 -19.05 12.67 1.36
N LEU A 305 -18.93 13.79 0.63
CA LEU A 305 -20.06 14.54 0.14
C LEU A 305 -20.63 14.01 -1.17
N SER A 306 -19.93 13.15 -1.92
CA SER A 306 -20.49 12.57 -3.14
C SER A 306 -21.61 11.57 -2.81
N PRO A 307 -22.79 11.67 -3.44
CA PRO A 307 -23.88 10.72 -3.20
C PRO A 307 -23.48 9.31 -3.69
N LYS A 308 -23.80 8.27 -2.92
CA LYS A 308 -23.48 6.87 -3.27
C LYS A 308 -24.44 6.27 -4.31
N THR A 309 -25.62 6.87 -4.43
CA THR A 309 -26.71 6.38 -5.29
C THR A 309 -27.27 7.52 -6.12
N ALA A 310 -27.78 7.18 -7.30
CA ALA A 310 -28.51 8.08 -8.19
C ALA A 310 -29.85 7.45 -8.55
N ARG A 311 -30.87 8.29 -8.73
CA ARG A 311 -32.20 7.83 -9.11
C ARG A 311 -32.39 7.92 -10.61
N LYS A 312 -32.34 6.78 -11.30
CA LYS A 312 -32.50 6.68 -12.75
C LYS A 312 -33.97 6.57 -13.12
N ILE A 313 -34.36 7.27 -14.18
CA ILE A 313 -35.67 7.18 -14.82
C ILE A 313 -35.53 6.28 -16.03
N SER A 314 -36.22 5.13 -15.99
CA SER A 314 -36.28 4.20 -17.12
C SER A 314 -37.08 4.80 -18.29
N PRO A 315 -36.90 4.32 -19.54
CA PRO A 315 -37.71 4.75 -20.68
C PRO A 315 -39.23 4.56 -20.49
N ALA A 316 -39.62 3.60 -19.63
CA ALA A 316 -41.01 3.34 -19.25
C ALA A 316 -41.56 4.31 -18.16
N GLY A 317 -40.76 5.28 -17.71
CA GLY A 317 -41.14 6.26 -16.68
C GLY A 317 -41.01 5.77 -15.23
N VAL A 318 -40.44 4.59 -15.00
CA VAL A 318 -40.20 4.02 -13.67
C VAL A 318 -38.92 4.59 -13.07
N GLU A 319 -38.98 5.03 -11.81
CA GLU A 319 -37.81 5.50 -11.04
C GLU A 319 -37.17 4.34 -10.27
N GLU A 320 -35.85 4.18 -10.39
CA GLU A 320 -35.06 3.18 -9.67
C GLU A 320 -33.78 3.81 -9.11
N ASP A 321 -33.45 3.50 -7.85
CA ASP A 321 -32.20 3.96 -7.23
C ASP A 321 -31.07 2.98 -7.58
N ILE A 322 -30.05 3.46 -8.30
CA ILE A 322 -28.88 2.69 -8.73
C ILE A 322 -27.60 3.22 -8.04
N PRO A 323 -26.58 2.36 -7.82
CA PRO A 323 -25.26 2.83 -7.41
C PRO A 323 -24.69 3.87 -8.39
N LEU A 324 -23.99 4.88 -7.87
CA LEU A 324 -23.41 5.96 -8.70
C LEU A 324 -22.48 5.42 -9.80
N GLU A 325 -21.77 4.33 -9.51
CA GLU A 325 -20.86 3.63 -10.43
C GLU A 325 -21.56 3.06 -11.67
N HIS A 326 -22.86 2.78 -11.58
CA HIS A 326 -23.66 2.25 -12.69
C HIS A 326 -24.31 3.35 -13.54
N VAL A 327 -24.14 4.63 -13.18
CA VAL A 327 -24.68 5.75 -13.94
C VAL A 327 -23.87 5.93 -15.22
N GLN A 328 -24.55 5.90 -16.36
CA GLN A 328 -23.92 6.07 -17.67
C GLN A 328 -24.24 7.45 -18.26
N VAL A 329 -23.37 7.92 -19.17
CA VAL A 329 -23.62 9.14 -19.94
C VAL A 329 -24.91 8.96 -20.75
N GLY A 330 -25.79 9.96 -20.69
CA GLY A 330 -27.10 9.94 -21.32
C GLY A 330 -28.25 9.48 -20.42
N ASP A 331 -27.96 8.93 -19.24
CA ASP A 331 -29.00 8.53 -18.29
C ASP A 331 -29.84 9.72 -17.82
N LEU A 332 -31.15 9.51 -17.72
CA LEU A 332 -32.08 10.46 -17.12
C LEU A 332 -32.17 10.21 -15.62
N LEU A 333 -31.83 11.22 -14.83
CA LEU A 333 -31.77 11.13 -13.37
C LEU A 333 -32.76 12.12 -12.74
N ARG A 334 -33.58 11.62 -11.82
CA ARG A 334 -34.47 12.44 -11.00
C ARG A 334 -33.71 12.93 -9.78
N ILE A 335 -33.80 14.23 -9.50
CA ILE A 335 -33.23 14.87 -8.31
C ILE A 335 -34.38 15.53 -7.55
N ARG A 336 -34.55 15.17 -6.28
CA ARG A 336 -35.57 15.74 -5.38
C ARG A 336 -35.03 16.95 -4.61
N PRO A 337 -35.91 17.79 -4.04
CA PRO A 337 -35.49 18.86 -3.15
C PRO A 337 -34.70 18.29 -1.95
N GLY A 338 -33.56 18.89 -1.64
CA GLY A 338 -32.63 18.46 -0.60
C GLY A 338 -31.63 17.38 -1.03
N GLU A 339 -31.77 16.79 -2.22
CA GLU A 339 -30.82 15.78 -2.72
C GLU A 339 -29.60 16.42 -3.37
N LYS A 340 -28.48 15.70 -3.32
CA LYS A 340 -27.28 16.06 -4.04
C LYS A 340 -27.40 15.62 -5.49
N ILE A 341 -26.85 16.44 -6.38
CA ILE A 341 -26.75 16.13 -7.79
C ILE A 341 -25.66 15.05 -7.96
N PRO A 342 -25.98 13.89 -8.56
CA PRO A 342 -25.07 12.75 -8.56
C PRO A 342 -23.86 12.91 -9.48
N VAL A 343 -24.07 13.49 -10.67
CA VAL A 343 -23.06 13.63 -11.74
C VAL A 343 -23.24 14.96 -12.46
N ASP A 344 -22.30 15.34 -13.32
CA ASP A 344 -22.45 16.55 -14.13
C ASP A 344 -23.41 16.30 -15.29
N GLY A 345 -24.21 17.30 -15.64
CA GLY A 345 -25.09 17.18 -16.79
C GLY A 345 -25.95 18.41 -17.07
N ILE A 346 -27.05 18.19 -17.79
CA ILE A 346 -27.98 19.24 -18.23
C ILE A 346 -29.39 18.94 -17.72
N VAL A 347 -30.09 19.96 -17.24
CA VAL A 347 -31.50 19.86 -16.84
C VAL A 347 -32.38 19.64 -18.08
N THR A 348 -33.14 18.55 -18.10
CA THR A 348 -34.11 18.25 -19.16
C THR A 348 -35.52 18.67 -18.80
N ASP A 349 -35.88 18.66 -17.52
CA ASP A 349 -37.22 19.01 -17.05
C ASP A 349 -37.19 19.56 -15.61
N GLY A 350 -38.13 20.46 -15.30
CA GLY A 350 -38.25 21.10 -13.99
C GLY A 350 -37.47 22.40 -13.82
N THR A 351 -37.73 23.08 -12.71
CA THR A 351 -37.05 24.32 -12.30
C THR A 351 -36.76 24.28 -10.81
N SER A 352 -35.55 24.60 -10.39
CA SER A 352 -35.14 24.62 -8.99
C SER A 352 -33.99 25.59 -8.76
N SER A 353 -33.70 25.89 -7.50
CA SER A 353 -32.45 26.55 -7.11
C SER A 353 -31.44 25.50 -6.65
N VAL A 354 -30.22 25.59 -7.13
CA VAL A 354 -29.10 24.70 -6.78
C VAL A 354 -28.07 25.50 -5.99
N ASP A 355 -27.69 24.97 -4.83
CA ASP A 355 -26.62 25.49 -4.00
C ASP A 355 -25.28 24.92 -4.49
N GLU A 356 -24.51 25.78 -5.16
CA GLU A 356 -23.17 25.47 -5.69
C GLU A 356 -22.04 25.96 -4.76
N SER A 357 -22.35 26.45 -3.55
CA SER A 357 -21.40 27.09 -2.63
C SER A 357 -20.18 26.23 -2.29
N MET A 358 -20.36 24.90 -2.25
CA MET A 358 -19.28 23.94 -1.96
C MET A 358 -18.21 23.88 -3.06
N ILE A 359 -18.53 24.31 -4.28
CA ILE A 359 -17.61 24.27 -5.44
C ILE A 359 -17.26 25.68 -5.91
N SER A 360 -18.24 26.57 -6.05
CA SER A 360 -18.02 27.93 -6.53
C SER A 360 -17.59 28.90 -5.42
N GLY A 361 -17.90 28.59 -4.16
CA GLY A 361 -17.73 29.51 -3.04
C GLY A 361 -18.79 30.61 -2.96
N GLU A 362 -19.75 30.66 -3.88
CA GLU A 362 -20.81 31.66 -3.88
C GLU A 362 -21.97 31.24 -2.96
N PRO A 363 -22.37 32.07 -1.97
CA PRO A 363 -23.35 31.66 -0.95
C PRO A 363 -24.80 31.70 -1.45
N VAL A 364 -25.07 32.26 -2.63
CA VAL A 364 -26.43 32.42 -3.17
C VAL A 364 -26.74 31.27 -4.12
N PRO A 365 -27.80 30.48 -3.86
CA PRO A 365 -28.22 29.41 -4.78
C PRO A 365 -28.57 29.94 -6.18
N VAL A 366 -28.07 29.26 -7.20
CA VAL A 366 -28.27 29.61 -8.61
C VAL A 366 -29.53 28.94 -9.13
N LYS A 367 -30.40 29.69 -9.80
CA LYS A 367 -31.59 29.12 -10.44
C LYS A 367 -31.19 28.29 -11.64
N LYS A 368 -31.76 27.09 -11.76
CA LYS A 368 -31.59 26.16 -12.86
C LYS A 368 -32.93 25.83 -13.48
N GLN A 369 -32.97 25.88 -14.80
CA GLN A 369 -34.12 25.58 -15.65
C GLN A 369 -33.68 24.68 -16.81
N THR A 370 -34.65 24.17 -17.57
CA THR A 370 -34.38 23.30 -18.72
C THR A 370 -33.33 23.89 -19.67
N GLY A 371 -32.31 23.10 -19.97
CA GLY A 371 -31.16 23.48 -20.81
C GLY A 371 -29.93 23.96 -20.02
N ASP A 372 -30.08 24.29 -18.73
CA ASP A 372 -28.95 24.72 -17.91
C ASP A 372 -28.06 23.55 -17.49
N LYS A 373 -26.76 23.84 -17.36
CA LYS A 373 -25.78 22.90 -16.81
C LYS A 373 -25.85 22.86 -15.29
N ILE A 374 -25.71 21.66 -14.75
CA ILE A 374 -25.62 21.38 -13.31
C ILE A 374 -24.39 20.55 -13.01
N ILE A 375 -23.85 20.75 -11.82
CA ILE A 375 -22.56 20.20 -11.39
C ILE A 375 -22.81 19.14 -10.33
N GLY A 376 -22.13 18.00 -10.43
CA GLY A 376 -22.16 16.94 -9.43
C GLY A 376 -21.72 17.42 -8.05
N ALA A 377 -22.22 16.76 -7.01
CA ALA A 377 -22.03 17.07 -5.58
C ALA A 377 -22.62 18.41 -5.08
N THR A 378 -23.24 19.22 -5.95
CA THR A 378 -24.04 20.40 -5.54
C THR A 378 -25.40 19.98 -4.99
N ILE A 379 -26.06 20.86 -4.22
CA ILE A 379 -27.30 20.50 -3.50
C ILE A 379 -28.50 21.14 -4.20
N ASN A 380 -29.47 20.33 -4.59
CA ASN A 380 -30.75 20.80 -5.06
C ASN A 380 -31.61 21.27 -3.88
N THR A 381 -32.18 22.48 -3.91
CA THR A 381 -32.83 23.06 -2.71
C THR A 381 -34.36 22.90 -2.68
N THR A 382 -35.08 23.40 -3.69
CA THR A 382 -36.54 23.64 -3.59
C THR A 382 -37.40 22.82 -4.55
N GLY A 383 -37.06 22.79 -5.84
CA GLY A 383 -37.82 22.09 -6.88
C GLY A 383 -37.27 20.71 -7.20
N SER A 384 -38.05 19.88 -7.88
CA SER A 384 -37.52 18.65 -8.46
C SER A 384 -36.96 18.94 -9.85
N LEU A 385 -35.81 18.36 -10.16
CA LEU A 385 -35.18 18.42 -11.46
C LEU A 385 -35.11 17.02 -12.06
N THR A 386 -35.25 16.95 -13.38
CA THR A 386 -34.78 15.80 -14.17
C THR A 386 -33.58 16.27 -14.97
N MET A 387 -32.48 15.54 -14.89
CA MET A 387 -31.26 15.84 -15.63
C MET A 387 -30.88 14.70 -16.56
N ARG A 388 -30.10 15.01 -17.58
CA ARG A 388 -29.36 14.04 -18.38
C ARG A 388 -27.89 14.07 -17.98
N ALA A 389 -27.32 12.92 -17.64
CA ALA A 389 -25.89 12.79 -17.33
C ALA A 389 -25.03 13.10 -18.57
N GLU A 390 -24.06 14.01 -18.44
CA GLU A 390 -23.06 14.29 -19.49
C GLU A 390 -21.66 13.78 -19.13
N LYS A 391 -21.27 13.88 -17.85
CA LYS A 391 -19.96 13.40 -17.38
C LYS A 391 -20.13 12.63 -16.08
N VAL A 392 -19.53 11.45 -16.01
CA VAL A 392 -19.64 10.51 -14.89
C VAL A 392 -18.25 10.07 -14.42
N GLY A 393 -18.14 9.55 -13.19
CA GLY A 393 -16.87 9.04 -12.65
C GLY A 393 -15.74 10.08 -12.68
N SER A 394 -14.59 9.69 -13.25
CA SER A 394 -13.37 10.50 -13.35
C SER A 394 -13.51 11.74 -14.23
N ASP A 395 -14.54 11.80 -15.09
CA ASP A 395 -14.75 12.94 -15.98
C ASP A 395 -15.51 14.11 -15.34
N THR A 396 -16.09 13.90 -14.17
CA THR A 396 -16.81 14.94 -13.42
C THR A 396 -15.88 16.10 -13.03
N LEU A 397 -16.45 17.30 -12.90
CA LEU A 397 -15.72 18.48 -12.46
C LEU A 397 -15.08 18.29 -11.08
N LEU A 398 -15.79 17.64 -10.15
CA LEU A 398 -15.26 17.32 -8.83
C LEU A 398 -14.07 16.35 -8.92
N ALA A 399 -14.17 15.28 -9.72
CA ALA A 399 -13.07 14.33 -9.90
C ALA A 399 -11.82 15.01 -10.50
N ARG A 400 -12.01 15.94 -11.45
CA ARG A 400 -10.92 16.73 -12.01
C ARG A 400 -10.26 17.66 -10.99
N ILE A 401 -11.05 18.30 -10.11
CA ILE A 401 -10.50 19.11 -9.01
C ILE A 401 -9.65 18.24 -8.08
N VAL A 402 -10.16 17.06 -7.69
CA VAL A 402 -9.43 16.12 -6.83
C VAL A 402 -8.11 15.69 -7.50
N GLN A 403 -8.15 15.34 -8.79
CA GLN A 403 -6.96 14.91 -9.54
C GLN A 403 -5.90 16.02 -9.74
N MET A 404 -6.29 17.29 -9.72
CA MET A 404 -5.33 18.40 -9.80
C MET A 404 -4.67 18.73 -8.44
N VAL A 405 -5.30 18.33 -7.33
CA VAL A 405 -4.81 18.61 -5.97
C VAL A 405 -4.00 17.44 -5.41
N ALA A 406 -4.35 16.21 -5.79
CA ALA A 406 -3.54 15.00 -5.55
C ALA A 406 -2.26 15.04 -6.39
#